data_AF-A0A6I4YPD0-F1
#
_entry.id   AF-A0A6I4YPD0-F1
#
_cell.length_a   1.000
_cell.length_b   1.000
_cell.length_c   1.000
_cell.angle_alpha   90.00
_cell.angle_beta   90.00
_cell.angle_gamma   90.00
#
_symmetry.space_group_name_H-M   'P 1'
#
loop_
_entity.id
_entity.type
_entity.pdbx_description
1 polymer ?
#
loop_
_entity_poly.entity_id
_entity_poly.type
_entity_poly.pdbx_seq_one_letter_code
_entity_poly.pdbx_strand_id
1 'polypeptide(L)'
;MDNLWFSKPARDGKSRYQKSLCCRNAKGVVEYDNINKLGFADLGDIYKDNPEKLKISEKEAVEIAKFIKKFRELRNSTAHSNKINDNEFEELKKEIMYIRNMIKKGSSSIKLELTDDLVRKGFVPGPDDLRAYAQNETATTHRQAIGRRNKASLEESNQLASNIIDYYKQHNLSTQSTIYAMYRSKEEKERILAFASKKEWVEIFESNKDPSVLSYYIDPSDQQLPEVPHIMHTPHRVSMGRFDLMDLGPYSLRNIRVTGKDIELYFSEMSFYEWNDRYGDLEDEFISSVPDLLDRKKGLRDINFDLRNRYLPDLGTVFNFNNRLAAGGVVVLTIIPTDIDANNALILVEERSGDVSDGRELLTTIPRGFHDRFASSRDDYHLETTVLREVAEEVFNRSGLRNGEIDTQVYLEASPPIADLMGSQKYILMPTGFGIDLLKGNYTVTYLLLVTDKSWWRKYRHSQSLNYEFKQNGESRRLMLSETKQLERILQRPDWTSEGFFAFVEGLRALPRVLKTANLMNLKTPAEAAERVLPKLEWVPFSDD
;
A
#
# COMPACT_ATOMS: atom_id res chain seq x y z
N MET A 1 2.40 3.40 -65.06
CA MET A 1 3.16 3.99 -66.17
C MET A 1 4.10 5.02 -65.57
N ASP A 2 5.42 5.00 -65.67
CA ASP A 2 6.45 4.10 -66.17
C ASP A 2 7.75 4.82 -65.73
N ASN A 3 8.68 4.15 -65.02
CA ASN A 3 9.95 3.62 -65.56
C ASN A 3 10.85 4.71 -66.20
N LEU A 4 12.18 4.75 -66.13
CA LEU A 4 13.27 3.99 -65.51
C LEU A 4 14.56 4.71 -66.02
N TRP A 5 15.60 4.89 -65.18
CA TRP A 5 17.05 4.65 -65.44
C TRP A 5 17.78 5.47 -66.55
N PHE A 6 19.11 5.66 -66.61
CA PHE A 6 20.36 4.95 -66.24
C PHE A 6 21.45 6.01 -65.91
N SER A 7 22.58 5.75 -65.23
CA SER A 7 23.61 4.74 -65.53
C SER A 7 24.71 4.67 -64.44
N LYS A 8 25.27 3.48 -64.25
CA LYS A 8 26.68 3.24 -63.93
C LYS A 8 27.33 2.61 -65.18
N PRO A 9 28.67 2.66 -65.32
CA PRO A 9 29.42 1.42 -65.10
C PRO A 9 30.75 1.58 -64.33
N ALA A 10 31.23 0.45 -63.83
CA ALA A 10 32.43 0.24 -63.04
C ALA A 10 33.71 0.08 -63.89
N ARG A 11 34.90 0.31 -63.30
CA ARG A 11 35.90 -0.74 -63.03
C ARG A 11 37.22 -0.23 -62.41
N ASP A 12 37.65 -1.03 -61.43
CA ASP A 12 39.00 -1.48 -61.08
C ASP A 12 40.08 -0.53 -60.54
N GLY A 13 40.71 -0.98 -59.44
CA GLY A 13 42.11 -0.62 -59.17
C GLY A 13 42.57 -0.62 -57.72
N LYS A 14 42.62 -1.80 -57.09
CA LYS A 14 43.59 -2.26 -56.06
C LYS A 14 44.12 -1.31 -54.96
N SER A 15 44.10 -1.89 -53.75
CA SER A 15 44.83 -1.54 -52.54
C SER A 15 46.22 -0.89 -52.70
N ARG A 16 46.51 0.10 -51.85
CA ARG A 16 47.77 0.19 -51.09
C ARG A 16 47.52 0.73 -49.69
N TYR A 17 47.84 -0.12 -48.73
CA TYR A 17 48.03 0.17 -47.32
C TYR A 17 49.30 1.00 -47.11
N GLN A 18 49.32 1.69 -45.96
CA GLN A 18 50.44 2.31 -45.25
C GLN A 18 50.98 3.66 -45.76
N LYS A 19 50.60 4.72 -45.03
CA LYS A 19 51.60 5.52 -44.31
C LYS A 19 51.14 5.76 -42.87
N SER A 20 52.06 5.43 -42.00
CA SER A 20 52.08 5.52 -40.54
C SER A 20 51.43 6.79 -39.95
N LEU A 21 50.58 6.60 -38.94
CA LEU A 21 50.47 7.54 -37.83
C LEU A 21 50.95 6.82 -36.57
N CYS A 22 52.26 6.90 -36.33
CA CYS A 22 52.81 6.78 -34.99
C CYS A 22 52.87 8.19 -34.43
N CYS A 23 51.96 8.54 -33.53
CA CYS A 23 52.11 9.70 -32.67
C CYS A 23 51.76 9.24 -31.25
N ARG A 24 52.78 8.83 -30.51
CA ARG A 24 52.70 8.57 -29.06
C ARG A 24 53.33 9.77 -28.36
N ASN A 25 52.70 10.26 -27.30
CA ASN A 25 53.50 10.82 -26.22
C ASN A 25 54.02 9.66 -25.33
N ALA A 26 55.03 9.90 -24.51
CA ALA A 26 55.66 8.88 -23.65
C ALA A 26 54.70 8.21 -22.64
N LYS A 27 53.42 8.59 -22.60
CA LYS A 27 52.40 8.12 -21.65
C LYS A 27 51.25 7.34 -22.30
N GLY A 28 51.21 7.17 -23.64
CA GLY A 28 50.22 6.32 -24.31
C GLY A 28 48.79 6.90 -24.41
N VAL A 29 48.65 8.23 -24.44
CA VAL A 29 47.35 8.94 -24.51
C VAL A 29 47.07 9.43 -25.94
N VAL A 30 45.80 9.38 -26.39
CA VAL A 30 45.34 9.78 -27.74
C VAL A 30 45.05 11.29 -27.80
N GLU A 31 45.53 11.99 -28.84
CA GLU A 31 45.32 13.43 -29.02
C GLU A 31 43.92 13.79 -29.58
N TYR A 32 43.45 15.01 -29.26
CA TYR A 32 42.15 15.59 -29.67
C TYR A 32 41.84 15.41 -31.17
N ASP A 33 42.81 15.72 -32.04
CA ASP A 33 42.63 15.66 -33.50
C ASP A 33 42.37 14.23 -34.01
N ASN A 34 42.79 13.21 -33.25
CA ASN A 34 42.53 11.81 -33.59
C ASN A 34 41.14 11.36 -33.13
N ILE A 35 40.61 11.91 -32.04
CA ILE A 35 39.24 11.67 -31.57
C ILE A 35 38.23 12.20 -32.59
N ASN A 36 38.46 13.39 -33.14
CA ASN A 36 37.61 13.98 -34.17
C ASN A 36 37.67 13.22 -35.51
N LYS A 37 38.86 12.77 -35.95
CA LYS A 37 39.02 11.98 -37.19
C LYS A 37 38.32 10.63 -37.16
N LEU A 38 38.05 10.09 -35.96
CA LEU A 38 37.30 8.85 -35.79
C LEU A 38 35.77 9.07 -35.79
N GLY A 39 35.29 10.30 -36.03
CA GLY A 39 33.87 10.64 -36.12
C GLY A 39 33.21 11.02 -34.79
N PHE A 40 34.01 11.40 -33.78
CA PHE A 40 33.55 11.65 -32.42
C PHE A 40 33.63 13.12 -32.00
N ALA A 41 33.01 14.02 -32.77
CA ALA A 41 33.04 15.47 -32.51
C ALA A 41 32.68 15.83 -31.06
N ASP A 42 31.63 15.22 -30.50
CA ASP A 42 31.16 15.51 -29.15
C ASP A 42 32.13 15.07 -28.03
N LEU A 43 32.86 13.97 -28.23
CA LEU A 43 33.90 13.49 -27.29
C LEU A 43 35.21 14.25 -27.48
N GLY A 44 35.48 14.67 -28.72
CA GLY A 44 36.54 15.61 -29.03
C GLY A 44 36.36 16.86 -28.17
N ASP A 45 35.21 17.52 -28.24
CA ASP A 45 34.98 18.79 -27.55
C ASP A 45 35.17 18.69 -26.03
N ILE A 46 34.71 17.59 -25.41
CA ILE A 46 34.97 17.31 -23.98
C ILE A 46 36.47 17.16 -23.69
N TYR A 47 37.21 16.48 -24.58
CA TYR A 47 38.66 16.31 -24.45
C TYR A 47 39.42 17.62 -24.68
N LYS A 48 38.94 18.50 -25.56
CA LYS A 48 39.52 19.83 -25.84
C LYS A 48 39.51 20.72 -24.62
N ASP A 49 38.40 20.70 -23.90
CA ASP A 49 38.17 21.62 -22.79
C ASP A 49 38.86 21.13 -21.51
N ASN A 50 39.18 19.83 -21.40
CA ASN A 50 39.79 19.25 -20.21
C ASN A 50 40.72 18.03 -20.51
N PRO A 51 41.82 18.19 -21.25
CA PRO A 51 42.66 17.08 -21.73
C PRO A 51 43.33 16.28 -20.60
N GLU A 52 43.59 16.89 -19.43
CA GLU A 52 44.14 16.18 -18.26
C GLU A 52 43.12 15.31 -17.52
N LYS A 53 41.82 15.50 -17.74
CA LYS A 53 40.76 14.79 -17.02
C LYS A 53 40.39 13.46 -17.66
N LEU A 54 40.62 13.26 -18.95
CA LEU A 54 40.28 12.01 -19.65
C LEU A 54 41.52 11.13 -19.85
N LYS A 55 41.94 10.43 -18.78
CA LYS A 55 42.92 9.35 -18.88
C LYS A 55 42.23 8.04 -19.27
N ILE A 56 41.69 7.99 -20.49
CA ILE A 56 41.19 6.75 -21.09
C ILE A 56 42.20 6.27 -22.13
N SER A 57 42.47 4.97 -22.13
CA SER A 57 43.28 4.36 -23.19
C SER A 57 42.51 4.37 -24.52
N GLU A 58 43.24 4.34 -25.64
CA GLU A 58 42.66 4.26 -26.98
C GLU A 58 41.65 3.11 -27.12
N LYS A 59 41.97 1.97 -26.50
CA LYS A 59 41.09 0.79 -26.47
C LYS A 59 39.77 1.09 -25.77
N GLU A 60 39.79 1.82 -24.66
CA GLU A 60 38.59 2.18 -23.90
C GLU A 60 37.73 3.21 -24.65
N ALA A 61 38.36 4.19 -25.31
CA ALA A 61 37.66 5.15 -26.15
C ALA A 61 36.91 4.47 -27.31
N VAL A 62 37.56 3.49 -27.97
CA VAL A 62 36.95 2.71 -29.05
C VAL A 62 35.77 1.87 -28.57
N GLU A 63 35.85 1.26 -27.38
CA GLU A 63 34.74 0.46 -26.82
C GLU A 63 33.54 1.33 -26.42
N ILE A 64 33.78 2.49 -25.78
CA ILE A 64 32.72 3.47 -25.46
C ILE A 64 32.04 3.96 -26.75
N ALA A 65 32.81 4.23 -27.79
CA ALA A 65 32.29 4.66 -29.08
C ALA A 65 31.42 3.60 -29.77
N LYS A 66 31.84 2.33 -29.75
CA LYS A 66 31.04 1.21 -30.29
C LYS A 66 29.69 1.11 -29.58
N PHE A 67 29.70 1.24 -28.25
CA PHE A 67 28.46 1.24 -27.45
C PHE A 67 27.54 2.41 -27.81
N ILE A 68 28.05 3.64 -27.85
CA ILE A 68 27.23 4.82 -28.20
C ILE A 68 26.59 4.66 -29.58
N LYS A 69 27.34 4.11 -30.54
CA LYS A 69 26.81 3.81 -31.88
C LYS A 69 25.70 2.75 -31.82
N LYS A 70 25.92 1.61 -31.16
CA LYS A 70 24.93 0.53 -30.98
C LYS A 70 23.66 1.03 -30.28
N PHE A 71 23.81 1.86 -29.24
CA PHE A 71 22.70 2.48 -28.53
C PHE A 71 21.89 3.45 -29.40
N ARG A 72 22.55 4.28 -30.22
CA ARG A 72 21.86 5.16 -31.19
C ARG A 72 21.07 4.36 -32.22
N GLU A 73 21.65 3.27 -32.72
CA GLU A 73 20.99 2.37 -33.68
C GLU A 73 19.74 1.70 -33.05
N LEU A 74 19.84 1.23 -31.79
CA LEU A 74 18.71 0.70 -31.01
C LEU A 74 17.63 1.74 -30.70
N ARG A 75 18.01 2.96 -30.31
CA ARG A 75 17.06 4.05 -30.05
C ARG A 75 16.30 4.44 -31.32
N ASN A 76 16.99 4.48 -32.46
CA ASN A 76 16.36 4.83 -33.73
C ASN A 76 15.48 3.70 -34.28
N SER A 77 15.83 2.43 -34.05
CA SER A 77 14.98 1.29 -34.43
C SER A 77 13.70 1.22 -33.58
N THR A 78 13.82 1.49 -32.28
CA THR A 78 12.70 1.44 -31.33
C THR A 78 11.74 2.61 -31.47
N ALA A 79 12.23 3.80 -31.83
CA ALA A 79 11.40 4.95 -32.21
C ALA A 79 10.46 4.65 -33.39
N HIS A 80 10.75 3.62 -34.19
CA HIS A 80 9.93 3.20 -35.33
C HIS A 80 9.13 1.90 -35.08
N SER A 81 9.48 1.09 -34.07
CA SER A 81 8.86 -0.24 -33.87
C SER A 81 8.16 -0.48 -32.53
N ASN A 82 8.22 0.44 -31.55
CA ASN A 82 7.60 0.33 -30.23
C ASN A 82 7.91 -0.97 -29.43
N LYS A 83 8.88 -1.80 -29.83
CA LYS A 83 9.28 -3.00 -29.09
C LYS A 83 10.78 -3.27 -29.21
N ILE A 84 11.44 -3.31 -28.06
CA ILE A 84 12.71 -4.03 -27.84
C ILE A 84 12.33 -5.44 -27.40
N ASN A 85 12.95 -6.48 -27.95
CA ASN A 85 12.72 -7.83 -27.43
C ASN A 85 13.57 -8.10 -26.17
N ASP A 86 13.12 -9.02 -25.31
CA ASP A 86 13.76 -9.26 -24.00
C ASP A 86 15.25 -9.63 -24.10
N ASN A 87 15.67 -10.26 -25.20
CA ASN A 87 17.08 -10.60 -25.42
C ASN A 87 17.94 -9.37 -25.73
N GLU A 88 17.46 -8.46 -26.57
CA GLU A 88 18.14 -7.19 -26.87
C GLU A 88 18.27 -6.32 -25.61
N PHE A 89 17.26 -6.36 -24.74
CA PHE A 89 17.26 -5.63 -23.48
C PHE A 89 18.29 -6.19 -22.49
N GLU A 90 18.37 -7.52 -22.34
CA GLU A 90 19.34 -8.17 -21.46
C GLU A 90 20.79 -8.03 -21.95
N GLU A 91 21.00 -7.96 -23.27
CA GLU A 91 22.31 -7.66 -23.86
C GLU A 91 22.73 -6.20 -23.57
N LEU A 92 21.78 -5.27 -23.67
CA LEU A 92 22.01 -3.86 -23.38
C LEU A 92 22.32 -3.62 -21.89
N LYS A 93 21.62 -4.30 -20.97
CA LYS A 93 21.94 -4.26 -19.53
C LYS A 93 23.37 -4.69 -19.24
N LYS A 94 23.84 -5.78 -19.87
CA LYS A 94 25.21 -6.29 -19.70
C LYS A 94 26.25 -5.28 -20.18
N GLU A 95 26.02 -4.64 -21.32
CA GLU A 95 26.93 -3.60 -21.86
C GLU A 95 26.94 -2.33 -20.99
N ILE A 96 25.77 -1.88 -20.51
CA ILE A 96 25.66 -0.75 -19.57
C ILE A 96 26.40 -1.05 -18.26
N MET A 97 26.24 -2.26 -17.70
CA MET A 97 26.98 -2.68 -16.51
C MET A 97 28.49 -2.74 -16.74
N TYR A 98 28.93 -3.23 -17.90
CA TYR A 98 30.34 -3.27 -18.27
C TYR A 98 30.96 -1.87 -18.33
N ILE A 99 30.26 -0.92 -18.96
CA ILE A 99 30.71 0.48 -19.07
C ILE A 99 30.66 1.19 -17.73
N ARG A 100 29.61 0.99 -16.93
CA ARG A 100 29.55 1.49 -15.54
C ARG A 100 30.71 0.95 -14.71
N ASN A 101 31.10 -0.30 -14.88
CA ASN A 101 32.23 -0.90 -14.18
C ASN A 101 33.59 -0.38 -14.68
N MET A 102 33.72 -0.08 -15.97
CA MET A 102 34.89 0.64 -16.52
C MET A 102 34.99 2.06 -15.94
N ILE A 103 33.91 2.84 -15.98
CA ILE A 103 33.84 4.19 -15.41
C ILE A 103 34.07 4.16 -13.90
N LYS A 104 33.58 3.13 -13.19
CA LYS A 104 33.79 2.96 -11.74
C LYS A 104 35.26 2.78 -11.36
N LYS A 105 36.06 2.20 -12.25
CA LYS A 105 37.52 1.98 -12.07
C LYS A 105 38.37 3.22 -12.40
N GLY A 106 37.78 4.26 -12.99
CA GLY A 106 38.42 5.55 -13.26
C GLY A 106 38.24 6.59 -12.13
N SER A 107 39.04 7.66 -12.16
CA SER A 107 39.10 8.71 -11.13
C SER A 107 37.74 9.37 -10.85
N SER A 108 37.44 9.65 -9.58
CA SER A 108 36.13 10.06 -9.05
C SER A 108 35.57 11.39 -9.59
N SER A 109 36.40 12.28 -10.12
CA SER A 109 35.96 13.56 -10.71
C SER A 109 35.39 13.42 -12.13
N ILE A 110 35.75 12.37 -12.88
CA ILE A 110 35.22 12.07 -14.22
C ILE A 110 33.79 11.51 -14.13
N LYS A 111 33.42 10.92 -12.98
CA LYS A 111 32.13 10.25 -12.75
C LYS A 111 30.92 11.17 -12.78
N LEU A 112 31.05 12.44 -12.42
CA LEU A 112 29.90 13.35 -12.28
C LEU A 112 29.61 14.10 -13.59
N GLU A 113 30.58 14.78 -14.17
CA GLU A 113 30.37 15.62 -15.37
C GLU A 113 29.98 14.81 -16.62
N LEU A 114 30.57 13.62 -16.81
CA LEU A 114 30.29 12.78 -17.98
C LEU A 114 28.90 12.12 -17.90
N THR A 115 28.43 11.82 -16.70
CA THR A 115 27.11 11.24 -16.48
C THR A 115 26.02 12.29 -16.71
N ASP A 116 26.23 13.53 -16.24
CA ASP A 116 25.29 14.63 -16.42
C ASP A 116 25.18 15.10 -17.86
N ASP A 117 26.29 15.16 -18.62
CA ASP A 117 26.26 15.56 -20.03
C ASP A 117 25.70 14.46 -20.95
N LEU A 118 25.97 13.18 -20.64
CA LEU A 118 25.35 12.05 -21.36
C LEU A 118 23.84 11.96 -21.10
N VAL A 119 23.38 12.28 -19.89
CA VAL A 119 21.96 12.43 -19.56
C VAL A 119 21.35 13.62 -20.31
N ARG A 120 22.01 14.79 -20.30
CA ARG A 120 21.53 16.01 -20.97
C ARG A 120 21.44 15.85 -22.49
N LYS A 121 22.33 15.04 -23.09
CA LYS A 121 22.33 14.73 -24.54
C LYS A 121 21.51 13.47 -24.90
N GLY A 122 20.85 12.81 -23.94
CA GLY A 122 19.95 11.68 -24.16
C GLY A 122 20.61 10.35 -24.55
N PHE A 123 21.87 10.15 -24.14
CA PHE A 123 22.63 8.90 -24.36
C PHE A 123 22.48 7.87 -23.24
N VAL A 124 21.99 8.30 -22.08
CA VAL A 124 21.58 7.45 -20.96
C VAL A 124 20.15 7.88 -20.63
N PRO A 125 19.22 6.96 -20.31
CA PRO A 125 17.87 7.35 -19.89
C PRO A 125 18.01 8.38 -18.78
N GLY A 126 17.40 9.56 -19.00
CA GLY A 126 17.46 10.64 -18.05
C GLY A 126 16.70 10.28 -16.77
N PRO A 127 16.78 11.10 -15.72
CA PRO A 127 15.95 10.94 -14.54
C PRO A 127 14.48 10.72 -14.88
N ASP A 128 13.95 11.38 -15.92
CA ASP A 128 12.56 11.23 -16.39
C ASP A 128 12.27 9.93 -17.14
N ASP A 129 13.25 9.36 -17.87
CA ASP A 129 13.10 8.07 -18.55
C ASP A 129 13.21 6.89 -17.56
N LEU A 130 14.16 6.97 -16.63
CA LEU A 130 14.28 6.02 -15.51
C LEU A 130 13.05 6.07 -14.61
N ARG A 131 12.48 7.26 -14.44
CA ARG A 131 11.22 7.52 -13.75
C ARG A 131 10.03 6.87 -14.46
N ALA A 132 9.86 7.09 -15.76
CA ALA A 132 8.81 6.44 -16.55
C ALA A 132 8.95 4.90 -16.57
N TYR A 133 10.19 4.40 -16.57
CA TYR A 133 10.48 2.98 -16.52
C TYR A 133 10.15 2.35 -15.15
N ALA A 134 10.64 2.94 -14.06
CA ALA A 134 10.36 2.47 -12.71
C ALA A 134 8.87 2.59 -12.35
N GLN A 135 8.16 3.61 -12.86
CA GLN A 135 6.71 3.73 -12.77
C GLN A 135 6.02 2.55 -13.44
N ASN A 136 6.43 2.19 -14.65
CA ASN A 136 5.81 1.10 -15.39
C ASN A 136 6.11 -0.27 -14.81
N GLU A 137 7.34 -0.53 -14.34
CA GLU A 137 7.72 -1.83 -13.77
C GLU A 137 7.07 -2.07 -12.40
N THR A 138 7.12 -1.07 -11.51
CA THR A 138 6.48 -1.13 -10.18
C THR A 138 4.97 -1.20 -10.31
N ALA A 139 4.36 -0.35 -11.15
CA ALA A 139 2.91 -0.37 -11.36
C ALA A 139 2.43 -1.65 -12.05
N THR A 140 3.22 -2.26 -12.95
CA THR A 140 2.84 -3.52 -13.60
C THR A 140 2.93 -4.69 -12.62
N THR A 141 4.00 -4.79 -11.84
CA THR A 141 4.16 -5.84 -10.83
C THR A 141 3.11 -5.72 -9.73
N HIS A 142 2.87 -4.50 -9.23
CA HIS A 142 1.84 -4.21 -8.23
C HIS A 142 0.42 -4.46 -8.77
N ARG A 143 0.09 -4.02 -10.00
CA ARG A 143 -1.21 -4.34 -10.62
C ARG A 143 -1.41 -5.83 -10.86
N GLN A 144 -0.34 -6.58 -11.18
CA GLN A 144 -0.42 -8.03 -11.35
C GLN A 144 -0.60 -8.74 -10.01
N ALA A 145 0.08 -8.30 -8.95
CA ALA A 145 -0.09 -8.81 -7.59
C ALA A 145 -1.51 -8.54 -7.07
N ILE A 146 -2.00 -7.31 -7.20
CA ILE A 146 -3.35 -6.92 -6.78
C ILE A 146 -4.42 -7.63 -7.63
N GLY A 147 -4.27 -7.67 -8.96
CA GLY A 147 -5.20 -8.36 -9.84
C GLY A 147 -5.26 -9.87 -9.60
N ARG A 148 -4.20 -10.47 -9.05
CA ARG A 148 -4.22 -11.87 -8.56
C ARG A 148 -4.94 -11.98 -7.23
N ARG A 149 -4.73 -11.07 -6.28
CA ARG A 149 -5.43 -11.05 -5.00
C ARG A 149 -6.94 -10.91 -5.17
N ASN A 150 -7.40 -10.03 -6.04
CA ASN A 150 -8.83 -9.80 -6.28
C ASN A 150 -9.51 -11.01 -6.96
N LYS A 151 -8.70 -11.89 -7.55
CA LYS A 151 -9.13 -13.17 -8.13
C LYS A 151 -8.75 -14.37 -7.26
N ALA A 152 -8.15 -14.13 -6.10
CA ALA A 152 -7.71 -15.19 -5.23
C ALA A 152 -8.94 -15.97 -4.77
N SER A 153 -8.87 -17.27 -4.95
CA SER A 153 -9.83 -18.18 -4.35
C SER A 153 -9.78 -18.06 -2.82
N LEU A 154 -10.86 -18.48 -2.15
CA LEU A 154 -10.89 -18.55 -0.69
C LEU A 154 -9.72 -19.38 -0.12
N GLU A 155 -9.33 -20.43 -0.86
CA GLU A 155 -8.20 -21.28 -0.53
C GLU A 155 -6.86 -20.52 -0.56
N GLU A 156 -6.62 -19.70 -1.57
CA GLU A 156 -5.42 -18.87 -1.65
C GLU A 156 -5.37 -17.81 -0.55
N SER A 157 -6.50 -17.15 -0.26
CA SER A 157 -6.60 -16.19 0.85
C SER A 157 -6.34 -16.85 2.20
N ASN A 158 -6.86 -18.06 2.43
CA ASN A 158 -6.59 -18.83 3.64
C ASN A 158 -5.14 -19.27 3.72
N GLN A 159 -4.58 -19.76 2.62
CA GLN A 159 -3.19 -20.19 2.59
C GLN A 159 -2.27 -19.02 2.91
N LEU A 160 -2.56 -17.83 2.38
CA LEU A 160 -1.85 -16.60 2.72
C LEU A 160 -1.93 -16.30 4.22
N ALA A 161 -3.12 -16.32 4.80
CA ALA A 161 -3.30 -16.07 6.24
C ALA A 161 -2.58 -17.12 7.11
N SER A 162 -2.70 -18.40 6.76
CA SER A 162 -1.97 -19.51 7.42
C SER A 162 -0.46 -19.32 7.33
N ASN A 163 0.06 -18.95 6.16
CA ASN A 163 1.48 -18.72 5.94
C ASN A 163 2.03 -17.59 6.82
N ILE A 164 1.24 -16.53 7.03
CA ILE A 164 1.59 -15.42 7.94
C ILE A 164 1.60 -15.90 9.39
N ILE A 165 0.58 -16.66 9.80
CA ILE A 165 0.48 -17.25 11.13
C ILE A 165 1.70 -18.15 11.39
N ASP A 166 2.03 -19.03 10.44
CA ASP A 166 3.17 -19.93 10.52
C ASP A 166 4.51 -19.19 10.54
N TYR A 167 4.65 -18.11 9.77
CA TYR A 167 5.82 -17.23 9.85
C TYR A 167 6.03 -16.76 11.28
N TYR A 168 5.00 -16.18 11.90
CA TYR A 168 5.13 -15.65 13.25
C TYR A 168 5.27 -16.77 14.30
N LYS A 169 4.63 -17.94 14.12
CA LYS A 169 4.85 -19.11 14.99
C LYS A 169 6.31 -19.56 15.00
N GLN A 170 6.95 -19.61 13.84
CA GLN A 170 8.35 -20.05 13.71
C GLN A 170 9.36 -19.08 14.33
N HIS A 171 9.00 -17.80 14.43
CA HIS A 171 9.86 -16.75 14.97
C HIS A 171 9.56 -16.42 16.44
N ASN A 172 8.58 -17.10 17.09
CA ASN A 172 8.18 -16.79 18.46
C ASN A 172 8.88 -17.67 19.51
N LEU A 173 9.79 -17.09 20.28
CA LEU A 173 10.25 -17.60 21.57
C LEU A 173 9.75 -16.66 22.67
N SER A 174 8.76 -17.11 23.46
CA SER A 174 8.52 -16.76 24.88
C SER A 174 7.44 -15.77 25.36
N THR A 175 6.54 -15.19 24.55
CA THR A 175 5.51 -14.29 25.13
C THR A 175 4.11 -14.92 25.24
N GLN A 176 3.59 -14.99 26.47
CA GLN A 176 2.27 -15.50 26.87
C GLN A 176 1.07 -14.67 26.35
N SER A 177 1.29 -13.73 25.43
CA SER A 177 0.24 -12.90 24.85
C SER A 177 -0.48 -13.67 23.75
N THR A 178 -1.72 -14.06 24.04
CA THR A 178 -2.60 -14.83 23.18
C THR A 178 -2.95 -14.06 21.92
N ILE A 179 -2.17 -14.28 20.87
CA ILE A 179 -2.50 -13.89 19.51
C ILE A 179 -3.66 -14.75 19.09
N TYR A 180 -4.58 -14.21 18.30
CA TYR A 180 -5.55 -15.10 17.73
C TYR A 180 -5.96 -14.86 16.29
N ALA A 181 -5.82 -15.94 15.53
CA ALA A 181 -6.39 -16.08 14.22
C ALA A 181 -7.90 -16.33 14.35
N MET A 182 -8.65 -15.85 13.37
CA MET A 182 -10.11 -15.85 13.35
C MET A 182 -10.59 -17.04 12.52
N TYR A 183 -11.27 -18.02 13.14
CA TYR A 183 -11.66 -19.31 12.52
C TYR A 183 -13.16 -19.41 12.17
N ARG A 184 -13.59 -20.37 11.33
CA ARG A 184 -14.94 -21.00 11.40
C ARG A 184 -14.92 -22.49 11.02
N SER A 185 -15.57 -23.27 11.89
CA SER A 185 -16.27 -24.58 11.76
C SER A 185 -16.11 -25.48 10.52
N LYS A 186 -15.89 -26.77 10.84
CA LYS A 186 -15.60 -27.99 10.05
C LYS A 186 -16.45 -28.35 8.80
N GLU A 187 -17.55 -27.67 8.49
CA GLU A 187 -18.50 -28.23 7.51
C GLU A 187 -18.37 -27.71 6.08
N GLU A 188 -17.99 -26.45 5.81
CA GLU A 188 -17.70 -26.00 4.44
C GLU A 188 -16.73 -24.81 4.42
N LYS A 189 -15.62 -24.98 3.70
CA LYS A 189 -14.60 -23.98 3.31
C LYS A 189 -14.24 -22.96 4.40
N GLU A 190 -13.16 -23.26 5.11
CA GLU A 190 -12.59 -22.43 6.18
C GLU A 190 -12.37 -20.99 5.70
N ARG A 191 -12.45 -20.00 6.61
CA ARG A 191 -11.82 -18.69 6.40
C ARG A 191 -10.84 -18.46 7.54
N ILE A 192 -9.63 -18.04 7.19
CA ILE A 192 -8.57 -17.74 8.15
C ILE A 192 -8.27 -16.25 8.03
N LEU A 193 -8.34 -15.52 9.14
CA LEU A 193 -7.74 -14.19 9.24
C LEU A 193 -6.49 -14.22 10.11
N ALA A 194 -5.44 -13.57 9.64
CA ALA A 194 -4.22 -13.34 10.39
C ALA A 194 -4.31 -12.04 11.20
N PHE A 195 -5.08 -12.05 12.29
CA PHE A 195 -5.10 -10.96 13.27
C PHE A 195 -4.33 -11.33 14.53
N ALA A 196 -3.86 -10.32 15.24
CA ALA A 196 -3.24 -10.46 16.54
C ALA A 196 -3.91 -9.51 17.53
N SER A 197 -4.40 -10.05 18.64
CA SER A 197 -4.91 -9.26 19.76
C SER A 197 -4.27 -9.78 21.05
N LYS A 198 -4.52 -9.12 22.19
CA LYS A 198 -4.25 -9.71 23.51
C LYS A 198 -5.56 -10.19 24.11
N LYS A 199 -5.50 -11.28 24.86
CA LYS A 199 -6.67 -11.85 25.54
C LYS A 199 -7.43 -10.83 26.40
N GLU A 200 -6.70 -10.06 27.20
CA GLU A 200 -7.26 -9.01 28.03
C GLU A 200 -8.03 -7.94 27.23
N TRP A 201 -7.62 -7.63 25.99
CA TRP A 201 -8.34 -6.68 25.14
C TRP A 201 -9.65 -7.28 24.65
N VAL A 202 -9.60 -8.52 24.14
CA VAL A 202 -10.77 -9.25 23.65
C VAL A 202 -11.83 -9.38 24.76
N GLU A 203 -11.42 -9.81 25.95
CA GLU A 203 -12.32 -9.96 27.12
C GLU A 203 -12.99 -8.64 27.50
N ILE A 204 -12.27 -7.51 27.38
CA ILE A 204 -12.85 -6.19 27.60
C ILE A 204 -13.92 -5.88 26.56
N PHE A 205 -13.67 -6.03 25.25
CA PHE A 205 -14.67 -5.73 24.22
C PHE A 205 -15.89 -6.67 24.25
N GLU A 206 -15.69 -7.93 24.63
CA GLU A 206 -16.78 -8.90 24.75
C GLU A 206 -17.69 -8.61 25.95
N SER A 207 -17.08 -8.21 27.09
CA SER A 207 -17.80 -7.99 28.34
C SER A 207 -18.33 -6.58 28.51
N ASN A 208 -17.73 -5.58 27.87
CA ASN A 208 -18.07 -4.18 28.06
C ASN A 208 -19.34 -3.79 27.27
N LYS A 209 -20.17 -2.96 27.91
CA LYS A 209 -21.43 -2.42 27.40
C LYS A 209 -21.39 -0.90 27.25
N ASP A 210 -20.28 -0.30 27.67
CA ASP A 210 -20.08 1.13 27.72
C ASP A 210 -19.38 1.62 26.44
N PRO A 211 -19.96 2.58 25.71
CA PRO A 211 -19.28 3.26 24.61
C PRO A 211 -17.94 3.89 25.03
N SER A 212 -17.77 4.26 26.31
CA SER A 212 -16.55 4.91 26.81
C SER A 212 -15.45 3.94 27.27
N VAL A 213 -15.49 2.68 26.83
CA VAL A 213 -14.45 1.68 27.12
C VAL A 213 -13.06 2.10 26.60
N LEU A 214 -13.03 2.97 25.59
CA LEU A 214 -11.80 3.52 25.06
C LEU A 214 -11.58 4.94 25.59
N SER A 215 -10.36 5.18 26.05
CA SER A 215 -9.84 6.52 26.34
C SER A 215 -8.63 6.78 25.46
N TYR A 216 -8.44 8.03 25.06
CA TYR A 216 -7.42 8.40 24.08
C TYR A 216 -6.54 9.50 24.62
N TYR A 217 -5.25 9.41 24.32
CA TYR A 217 -4.25 10.36 24.78
C TYR A 217 -3.25 10.61 23.67
N ILE A 218 -2.79 11.85 23.54
CA ILE A 218 -1.53 12.12 22.84
C ILE A 218 -0.40 11.76 23.79
N ASP A 219 0.53 10.92 23.32
CA ASP A 219 1.74 10.61 24.04
C ASP A 219 2.60 11.88 24.15
N PRO A 220 2.80 12.44 25.36
CA PRO A 220 3.59 13.66 25.52
C PRO A 220 5.08 13.41 25.29
N SER A 221 5.51 12.13 25.30
CA SER A 221 6.87 11.74 24.96
C SER A 221 7.03 11.65 23.45
N ASP A 222 6.83 12.79 22.77
CA ASP A 222 7.08 13.04 21.35
C ASP A 222 8.58 12.89 21.04
N GLN A 223 9.10 11.72 21.38
CA GLN A 223 10.47 11.28 21.25
C GLN A 223 10.66 11.02 19.77
N GLN A 224 11.59 11.78 19.20
CA GLN A 224 12.28 11.43 17.96
C GLN A 224 12.39 9.92 17.88
N LEU A 225 11.66 9.32 16.93
CA LEU A 225 11.87 7.92 16.58
C LEU A 225 13.38 7.71 16.40
N PRO A 226 13.94 6.57 16.83
CA PRO A 226 15.36 6.31 16.58
C PRO A 226 15.66 6.59 15.11
N GLU A 227 16.68 7.41 14.83
CA GLU A 227 17.12 7.72 13.47
C GLU A 227 17.43 6.38 12.77
N VAL A 228 16.50 5.91 11.95
CA VAL A 228 16.75 4.77 11.08
C VAL A 228 17.52 5.35 9.90
N PRO A 229 18.68 4.78 9.52
CA PRO A 229 19.42 5.25 8.37
C PRO A 229 18.47 5.36 7.18
N HIS A 230 18.30 6.57 6.62
CA HIS A 230 17.48 6.79 5.44
C HIS A 230 17.99 5.86 4.33
N ILE A 231 17.38 4.69 4.19
CA ILE A 231 17.62 3.88 3.00
C ILE A 231 16.91 4.66 1.91
N MET A 232 17.66 5.12 0.92
CA MET A 232 17.19 5.94 -0.20
C MET A 232 16.22 5.20 -1.14
N HIS A 233 15.12 4.63 -0.63
CA HIS A 233 14.01 4.17 -1.45
C HIS A 233 13.01 5.32 -1.72
N THR A 234 12.92 6.28 -0.80
CA THR A 234 11.98 7.41 -0.86
C THR A 234 12.25 8.42 -1.99
N PRO A 235 13.51 8.79 -2.36
CA PRO A 235 13.74 9.71 -3.47
C PRO A 235 13.29 9.13 -4.82
N HIS A 236 13.29 7.80 -4.99
CA HIS A 236 12.83 7.18 -6.24
C HIS A 236 11.31 7.17 -6.36
N ARG A 237 10.54 7.00 -5.28
CA ARG A 237 9.06 7.07 -5.34
C ARG A 237 8.53 8.50 -5.46
N VAL A 238 9.11 9.46 -4.74
CA VAL A 238 8.67 10.87 -4.79
C VAL A 238 9.13 11.58 -6.07
N SER A 239 10.28 11.18 -6.63
CA SER A 239 10.68 11.70 -7.95
C SER A 239 9.81 11.15 -9.09
N MET A 240 8.95 10.13 -8.88
CA MET A 240 8.06 9.56 -9.90
C MET A 240 6.76 10.32 -10.18
N GLY A 241 6.80 11.65 -10.28
CA GLY A 241 5.93 12.49 -11.12
C GLY A 241 4.39 12.40 -10.94
N ARG A 242 3.79 13.54 -10.56
CA ARG A 242 2.34 13.81 -10.38
C ARG A 242 1.67 13.14 -9.19
N PHE A 243 2.24 13.30 -8.01
CA PHE A 243 1.41 13.22 -6.83
C PHE A 243 1.65 14.46 -5.98
N ASP A 244 0.59 15.26 -5.80
CA ASP A 244 0.47 16.15 -4.66
C ASP A 244 0.26 15.27 -3.40
N LEU A 245 1.20 14.36 -3.11
CA LEU A 245 1.21 13.67 -1.83
C LEU A 245 1.61 14.71 -0.80
N MET A 246 0.66 15.07 0.05
CA MET A 246 0.96 15.81 1.26
C MET A 246 1.35 14.80 2.34
N ASP A 247 2.34 15.15 3.16
CA ASP A 247 2.66 14.39 4.37
C ASP A 247 1.62 14.70 5.46
N LEU A 248 0.38 14.26 5.21
CA LEU A 248 -0.69 14.23 6.19
C LEU A 248 -0.59 12.88 6.90
N GLY A 249 0.24 12.90 7.93
CA GLY A 249 0.67 11.74 8.66
C GLY A 249 -0.42 11.19 9.58
N PRO A 250 -0.81 9.90 9.46
CA PRO A 250 -1.75 9.31 10.40
C PRO A 250 -1.19 9.32 11.83
N TYR A 251 -2.05 9.11 12.81
CA TYR A 251 -1.61 8.86 14.18
C TYR A 251 -1.02 7.44 14.31
N SER A 252 0.22 7.37 14.78
CA SER A 252 0.86 6.12 15.19
C SER A 252 0.41 5.75 16.60
N LEU A 253 -0.05 4.52 16.80
CA LEU A 253 -0.25 3.98 18.14
C LEU A 253 1.11 3.77 18.82
N ARG A 254 1.28 4.28 20.03
CA ARG A 254 2.51 4.24 20.82
C ARG A 254 2.40 3.32 22.02
N ASN A 255 1.24 3.31 22.66
CA ASN A 255 1.03 2.47 23.82
C ASN A 255 -0.45 2.12 23.99
N ILE A 256 -0.68 0.99 24.67
CA ILE A 256 -2.00 0.56 25.11
C ILE A 256 -1.89 0.20 26.58
N ARG A 257 -2.70 0.86 27.42
CA ARG A 257 -2.81 0.52 28.84
C ARG A 257 -4.21 -0.01 29.13
N VAL A 258 -4.28 -1.13 29.82
CA VAL A 258 -5.54 -1.67 30.34
C VAL A 258 -5.70 -1.21 31.78
N THR A 259 -6.81 -0.53 32.09
CA THR A 259 -7.15 -0.03 33.42
C THR A 259 -8.50 -0.57 33.86
N GLY A 260 -8.48 -1.79 34.44
CA GLY A 260 -9.70 -2.46 34.85
C GLY A 260 -10.52 -2.92 33.65
N LYS A 261 -11.61 -2.20 33.33
CA LYS A 261 -12.50 -2.50 32.19
C LYS A 261 -12.30 -1.58 31.00
N ASP A 262 -11.36 -0.64 31.11
CA ASP A 262 -11.12 0.38 30.10
C ASP A 262 -9.76 0.16 29.43
N ILE A 263 -9.64 0.63 28.19
CA ILE A 263 -8.42 0.61 27.40
C ILE A 263 -8.04 2.05 27.06
N GLU A 264 -6.85 2.44 27.50
CA GLU A 264 -6.24 3.71 27.14
C GLU A 264 -5.33 3.52 25.92
N LEU A 265 -5.58 4.26 24.85
CA LEU A 265 -4.77 4.30 23.64
C LEU A 265 -3.94 5.59 23.61
N TYR A 266 -2.65 5.45 23.38
CA TYR A 266 -1.71 6.57 23.32
C TYR A 266 -1.20 6.73 21.89
N PHE A 267 -1.35 7.91 21.32
CA PHE A 267 -0.99 8.20 19.93
C PHE A 267 0.09 9.26 19.83
N SER A 268 0.87 9.21 18.76
CA SER A 268 1.72 10.33 18.33
C SER A 268 1.49 10.59 16.84
N GLU A 269 1.85 11.78 16.38
CA GLU A 269 1.95 12.04 14.94
C GLU A 269 3.10 11.19 14.36
N MET A 270 3.00 10.81 13.09
CA MET A 270 4.09 10.17 12.34
C MET A 270 4.08 10.66 10.90
N SER A 271 5.20 10.59 10.18
CA SER A 271 5.21 10.88 8.75
C SER A 271 4.57 9.72 7.97
N PHE A 272 3.65 10.05 7.06
CA PHE A 272 3.10 9.10 6.10
C PHE A 272 4.22 8.48 5.26
N TYR A 273 5.22 9.27 4.85
CA TYR A 273 6.34 8.76 4.05
C TYR A 273 7.19 7.75 4.81
N GLU A 274 7.51 8.02 6.08
CA GLU A 274 8.28 7.08 6.90
C GLU A 274 7.51 5.78 7.15
N TRP A 275 6.21 5.88 7.43
CA TRP A 275 5.37 4.70 7.58
C TRP A 275 5.29 3.91 6.28
N ASN A 276 5.00 4.57 5.16
CA ASN A 276 4.83 3.92 3.87
C ASN A 276 6.12 3.24 3.39
N ASP A 277 7.28 3.85 3.62
CA ASP A 277 8.59 3.26 3.27
C ASP A 277 8.92 1.98 4.05
N ARG A 278 8.45 1.88 5.31
CA ARG A 278 8.75 0.74 6.18
C ARG A 278 7.68 -0.35 6.17
N TYR A 279 6.41 0.05 6.14
CA TYR A 279 5.26 -0.83 6.37
C TYR A 279 4.31 -0.90 5.18
N GLY A 280 4.31 0.09 4.28
CA GLY A 280 3.34 0.20 3.18
C GLY A 280 3.37 -0.98 2.21
N ASP A 281 4.52 -1.64 2.05
CA ASP A 281 4.71 -2.77 1.13
C ASP A 281 4.72 -4.15 1.85
N LEU A 282 4.44 -4.21 3.16
CA LEU A 282 4.47 -5.48 3.92
C LEU A 282 3.49 -6.53 3.41
N GLU A 283 2.33 -6.07 2.96
CA GLU A 283 1.30 -6.93 2.37
C GLU A 283 1.73 -7.45 0.99
N ASP A 284 2.26 -6.57 0.16
CA ASP A 284 2.76 -6.90 -1.18
C ASP A 284 3.91 -7.90 -1.15
N GLU A 285 4.80 -7.78 -0.15
CA GLU A 285 5.88 -8.74 0.08
C GLU A 285 5.32 -10.17 0.19
N PHE A 286 4.27 -10.35 0.99
CA PHE A 286 3.62 -11.64 1.15
C PHE A 286 2.87 -12.09 -0.10
N ILE A 287 2.10 -11.20 -0.74
CA ILE A 287 1.36 -11.52 -1.97
C ILE A 287 2.32 -11.96 -3.08
N SER A 288 3.46 -11.29 -3.21
CA SER A 288 4.49 -11.62 -4.20
C SER A 288 5.14 -12.99 -3.96
N SER A 289 5.14 -13.46 -2.70
CA SER A 289 5.67 -14.76 -2.29
C SER A 289 4.71 -15.94 -2.50
N VAL A 290 3.40 -15.67 -2.68
CA VAL A 290 2.37 -16.71 -2.82
C VAL A 290 2.68 -17.73 -3.91
N PRO A 291 3.11 -17.36 -5.14
CA PRO A 291 3.45 -18.35 -6.17
C PRO A 291 4.56 -19.32 -5.74
N ASP A 292 5.58 -18.82 -5.05
CA ASP A 292 6.69 -19.64 -4.54
C ASP A 292 6.22 -20.62 -3.45
N LEU A 293 5.29 -20.18 -2.59
CA LEU A 293 4.66 -21.01 -1.55
C LEU A 293 3.71 -22.07 -2.15
N LEU A 294 2.93 -21.71 -3.18
CA LEU A 294 1.96 -22.60 -3.82
C LEU A 294 2.63 -23.68 -4.68
N ASP A 295 3.76 -23.39 -5.32
CA ASP A 295 4.52 -24.37 -6.12
C ASP A 295 5.18 -25.46 -5.23
N ARG A 296 5.06 -25.35 -3.89
CA ARG A 296 5.65 -26.25 -2.87
C ARG A 296 7.16 -26.49 -3.03
N LYS A 297 7.84 -25.72 -3.87
CA LYS A 297 9.29 -25.79 -4.10
C LYS A 297 10.08 -25.11 -2.99
N LYS A 298 9.42 -24.24 -2.23
CA LYS A 298 9.99 -23.46 -1.13
C LYS A 298 9.05 -23.52 0.06
N GLY A 299 9.58 -23.84 1.23
CA GLY A 299 8.89 -23.57 2.49
C GLY A 299 8.97 -22.08 2.83
N LEU A 300 8.22 -21.64 3.85
CA LEU A 300 8.29 -20.27 4.36
C LEU A 300 9.72 -19.82 4.71
N ARG A 301 10.56 -20.75 5.17
CA ARG A 301 11.97 -20.50 5.51
C ARG A 301 12.86 -20.23 4.30
N ASP A 302 12.43 -20.64 3.12
CA ASP A 302 13.17 -20.44 1.87
C ASP A 302 12.79 -19.10 1.20
N ILE A 303 11.83 -18.37 1.77
CA ILE A 303 11.39 -17.07 1.31
C ILE A 303 12.00 -15.99 2.19
N ASN A 304 12.66 -15.03 1.55
CA ASN A 304 13.21 -13.87 2.23
C ASN A 304 12.16 -12.76 2.30
N PHE A 305 11.58 -12.57 3.49
CA PHE A 305 10.69 -11.46 3.80
C PHE A 305 11.53 -10.26 4.31
N ASP A 306 12.24 -9.57 3.42
CA ASP A 306 13.17 -8.47 3.75
C ASP A 306 12.58 -7.38 4.67
N LEU A 307 11.39 -6.87 4.34
CA LEU A 307 10.71 -5.83 5.11
C LEU A 307 10.23 -6.39 6.44
N ARG A 308 9.59 -7.57 6.44
CA ARG A 308 9.07 -8.16 7.67
C ARG A 308 10.18 -8.58 8.63
N ASN A 309 11.21 -9.26 8.14
CA ASN A 309 12.39 -9.63 8.93
C ASN A 309 13.09 -8.41 9.53
N ARG A 310 12.96 -7.23 8.90
CA ARG A 310 13.53 -5.98 9.41
C ARG A 310 12.63 -5.25 10.39
N TYR A 311 11.32 -5.15 10.10
CA TYR A 311 10.42 -4.23 10.81
C TYR A 311 9.36 -4.92 11.68
N LEU A 312 9.01 -6.18 11.40
CA LEU A 312 8.06 -7.01 12.16
C LEU A 312 8.51 -8.50 12.20
N PRO A 313 9.73 -8.80 12.68
CA PRO A 313 10.28 -10.17 12.61
C PRO A 313 9.55 -11.16 13.52
N ASP A 314 8.93 -10.65 14.59
CA ASP A 314 8.28 -11.46 15.62
C ASP A 314 7.11 -10.71 16.25
N LEU A 315 6.35 -11.41 17.08
CA LEU A 315 5.14 -10.87 17.71
C LEU A 315 5.47 -9.92 18.87
N GLY A 316 6.65 -10.06 19.47
CA GLY A 316 7.17 -9.08 20.42
C GLY A 316 7.27 -7.71 19.76
N THR A 317 7.78 -7.66 18.53
CA THR A 317 7.89 -6.45 17.72
C THR A 317 6.51 -5.95 17.28
N VAL A 318 5.60 -6.84 16.85
CA VAL A 318 4.21 -6.48 16.48
C VAL A 318 3.50 -5.70 17.60
N PHE A 319 3.69 -6.09 18.86
CA PHE A 319 3.07 -5.43 20.01
C PHE A 319 3.96 -4.37 20.70
N ASN A 320 5.19 -4.14 20.20
CA ASN A 320 6.08 -3.11 20.72
C ASN A 320 5.84 -1.76 20.03
N PHE A 321 4.67 -1.18 20.28
CA PHE A 321 4.22 0.10 19.71
C PHE A 321 5.17 1.28 20.00
N ASN A 322 5.92 1.24 21.11
CA ASN A 322 6.91 2.27 21.45
C ASN A 322 8.11 2.27 20.48
N ASN A 323 8.44 1.14 19.88
CA ASN A 323 9.64 0.99 19.03
C ASN A 323 9.31 0.75 17.55
N ARG A 324 8.06 0.99 17.13
CA ARG A 324 7.66 0.90 15.72
C ARG A 324 6.69 1.99 15.33
N LEU A 325 6.54 2.20 14.01
CA LEU A 325 5.39 2.93 13.49
C LEU A 325 4.22 1.96 13.40
N ALA A 326 3.11 2.34 13.99
CA ALA A 326 1.89 1.53 14.01
C ALA A 326 0.75 2.42 13.52
N ALA A 327 0.64 2.55 12.20
CA ALA A 327 -0.54 3.17 11.59
C ALA A 327 -1.75 2.25 11.73
N GLY A 328 -2.93 2.83 11.58
CA GLY A 328 -4.17 2.10 11.70
C GLY A 328 -5.34 3.06 11.77
N GLY A 329 -6.50 2.52 12.10
CA GLY A 329 -7.67 3.37 12.28
C GLY A 329 -8.93 2.58 12.58
N VAL A 330 -10.02 3.07 12.02
CA VAL A 330 -11.38 2.61 12.32
C VAL A 330 -11.98 1.87 11.14
N VAL A 331 -12.70 0.79 11.43
CA VAL A 331 -13.52 0.08 10.46
C VAL A 331 -14.88 -0.20 11.09
N VAL A 332 -15.95 0.21 10.43
CA VAL A 332 -17.24 0.39 11.09
C VAL A 332 -18.32 -0.45 10.42
N LEU A 333 -18.98 -1.31 11.17
CA LEU A 333 -20.25 -1.91 10.76
C LEU A 333 -21.37 -0.89 11.01
N THR A 334 -21.95 -0.34 9.93
CA THR A 334 -23.07 0.60 10.04
C THR A 334 -24.41 -0.13 9.90
N ILE A 335 -25.28 0.05 10.90
CA ILE A 335 -26.64 -0.49 10.97
C ILE A 335 -27.66 0.64 11.01
N ILE A 336 -28.62 0.62 10.08
CA ILE A 336 -29.62 1.68 9.94
C ILE A 336 -31.03 1.07 9.91
N PRO A 337 -31.85 1.25 10.97
CA PRO A 337 -33.23 0.79 10.99
C PRO A 337 -34.05 1.40 9.85
N THR A 338 -34.90 0.59 9.21
CA THR A 338 -35.71 1.06 8.07
C THR A 338 -37.14 1.45 8.47
N ASP A 339 -37.75 2.29 7.63
CA ASP A 339 -39.18 2.60 7.65
C ASP A 339 -40.02 1.60 6.84
N ILE A 340 -39.37 0.83 5.93
CA ILE A 340 -40.02 -0.19 5.10
C ILE A 340 -40.46 -1.39 5.94
N ASP A 341 -39.56 -1.88 6.80
CA ASP A 341 -39.86 -2.95 7.75
C ASP A 341 -39.38 -2.53 9.13
N ALA A 342 -40.33 -2.42 10.05
CA ALA A 342 -40.05 -2.01 11.41
C ALA A 342 -39.13 -3.00 12.13
N ASN A 343 -39.13 -4.27 11.74
CA ASN A 343 -38.31 -5.34 12.30
C ASN A 343 -37.06 -5.60 11.45
N ASN A 344 -36.58 -4.61 10.68
CA ASN A 344 -35.39 -4.78 9.86
C ASN A 344 -34.49 -3.54 9.84
N ALA A 345 -33.23 -3.78 9.48
CA ALA A 345 -32.22 -2.75 9.37
C ALA A 345 -31.32 -3.01 8.16
N LEU A 346 -30.82 -1.92 7.58
CA LEU A 346 -29.81 -1.95 6.53
C LEU A 346 -28.44 -2.14 7.17
N ILE A 347 -27.60 -2.94 6.50
CA ILE A 347 -26.17 -3.03 6.75
C ILE A 347 -25.45 -2.43 5.54
N LEU A 348 -24.49 -1.56 5.80
CA LEU A 348 -23.66 -0.96 4.74
C LEU A 348 -22.38 -1.77 4.55
N VAL A 349 -22.18 -2.27 3.33
CA VAL A 349 -20.93 -2.85 2.85
C VAL A 349 -20.62 -2.33 1.45
N GLU A 350 -19.36 -2.35 1.07
CA GLU A 350 -18.91 -1.79 -0.19
C GLU A 350 -17.82 -2.66 -0.82
N GLU A 351 -17.92 -2.86 -2.13
CA GLU A 351 -16.81 -3.35 -2.95
C GLU A 351 -15.97 -2.14 -3.39
N ARG A 352 -14.72 -2.09 -2.90
CA ARG A 352 -13.85 -0.92 -3.07
C ARG A 352 -13.52 -0.68 -4.54
N SER A 353 -13.31 0.58 -4.93
CA SER A 353 -12.93 0.93 -6.30
C SER A 353 -11.63 0.23 -6.73
N GLY A 354 -11.45 0.07 -8.05
CA GLY A 354 -10.16 -0.24 -8.64
C GLY A 354 -9.09 0.83 -8.35
N ASP A 355 -9.47 2.07 -8.08
CA ASP A 355 -8.50 3.17 -8.08
C ASP A 355 -7.84 3.44 -6.71
N VAL A 356 -8.23 2.70 -5.67
CA VAL A 356 -7.63 2.81 -4.33
C VAL A 356 -6.36 1.96 -4.22
N SER A 357 -5.39 2.42 -3.42
CA SER A 357 -4.15 1.70 -3.14
C SER A 357 -4.35 0.51 -2.20
N ASP A 358 -5.20 0.67 -1.18
CA ASP A 358 -5.46 -0.34 -0.16
C ASP A 358 -6.82 -1.02 -0.36
N GLY A 359 -6.82 -2.35 -0.35
CA GLY A 359 -8.02 -3.19 -0.46
C GLY A 359 -8.80 -3.03 -1.77
N ARG A 360 -8.12 -2.72 -2.88
CA ARG A 360 -8.70 -2.52 -4.22
C ARG A 360 -9.65 -3.65 -4.63
N GLU A 361 -10.87 -3.34 -5.07
CA GLU A 361 -11.91 -4.32 -5.50
C GLU A 361 -12.25 -5.38 -4.44
N LEU A 362 -11.83 -5.18 -3.18
CA LEU A 362 -12.21 -6.03 -2.06
C LEU A 362 -13.44 -5.46 -1.36
N LEU A 363 -14.23 -6.37 -0.81
CA LEU A 363 -15.38 -6.09 0.02
C LEU A 363 -14.95 -5.62 1.42
N THR A 364 -15.62 -4.60 1.93
CA THR A 364 -15.42 -4.06 3.27
C THR A 364 -16.72 -3.56 3.86
N THR A 365 -16.78 -3.41 5.18
CA THR A 365 -17.77 -2.56 5.83
C THR A 365 -17.41 -1.09 5.65
N ILE A 366 -18.43 -0.22 5.71
CA ILE A 366 -18.27 1.23 5.65
C ILE A 366 -19.03 1.93 6.80
N PRO A 367 -18.47 3.03 7.33
CA PRO A 367 -17.21 3.64 6.89
C PRO A 367 -15.94 2.92 7.36
N ARG A 368 -14.82 3.21 6.70
CA ARG A 368 -13.46 2.85 7.14
C ARG A 368 -12.51 4.03 6.93
N GLY A 369 -11.47 4.12 7.74
CA GLY A 369 -10.45 5.13 7.53
C GLY A 369 -9.25 4.97 8.44
N PHE A 370 -8.12 5.50 8.01
CA PHE A 370 -6.98 5.70 8.91
C PHE A 370 -7.35 6.73 9.97
N HIS A 371 -6.85 6.53 11.18
CA HIS A 371 -6.90 7.55 12.21
C HIS A 371 -5.85 8.60 11.86
N ASP A 372 -6.31 9.68 11.26
CA ASP A 372 -5.47 10.71 10.67
C ASP A 372 -5.88 12.09 11.18
N ARG A 373 -4.92 13.01 11.15
CA ARG A 373 -5.13 14.40 11.51
C ARG A 373 -5.94 15.09 10.42
N PHE A 374 -7.09 15.64 10.79
CA PHE A 374 -7.92 16.36 9.85
C PHE A 374 -7.66 17.88 9.90
N ALA A 375 -7.38 18.41 11.08
CA ALA A 375 -7.13 19.81 11.37
C ALA A 375 -5.86 20.01 12.20
N SER A 376 -5.42 21.26 12.35
CA SER A 376 -4.32 21.58 13.28
C SER A 376 -4.67 21.41 14.76
N SER A 377 -5.94 21.16 15.11
CA SER A 377 -6.42 21.12 16.50
C SER A 377 -5.99 19.85 17.24
N ARG A 378 -5.76 19.99 18.54
CA ARG A 378 -5.34 18.89 19.41
C ARG A 378 -6.45 17.89 19.70
N ASP A 379 -7.70 18.11 19.28
CA ASP A 379 -8.84 17.26 19.67
C ASP A 379 -9.12 16.13 18.66
N ASP A 380 -8.34 16.05 17.58
CA ASP A 380 -8.52 15.09 16.48
C ASP A 380 -8.06 13.65 16.78
N TYR A 381 -7.55 13.36 17.97
CA TYR A 381 -7.07 12.02 18.35
C TYR A 381 -8.17 11.08 18.86
N HIS A 382 -9.42 11.55 18.96
CA HIS A 382 -10.55 10.71 19.30
C HIS A 382 -10.97 9.86 18.09
N LEU A 383 -10.99 8.53 18.24
CA LEU A 383 -11.36 7.63 17.15
C LEU A 383 -12.82 7.81 16.71
N GLU A 384 -13.72 8.20 17.61
CA GLU A 384 -15.11 8.48 17.28
C GLU A 384 -15.24 9.66 16.33
N THR A 385 -14.38 10.67 16.49
CA THR A 385 -14.28 11.81 15.56
C THR A 385 -13.86 11.32 14.17
N THR A 386 -12.91 10.39 14.10
CA THR A 386 -12.52 9.73 12.84
C THR A 386 -13.70 8.99 12.23
N VAL A 387 -14.45 8.21 13.03
CA VAL A 387 -15.65 7.50 12.53
C VAL A 387 -16.64 8.48 11.89
N LEU A 388 -17.01 9.55 12.60
CA LEU A 388 -18.00 10.51 12.10
C LEU A 388 -17.53 11.25 10.84
N ARG A 389 -16.23 11.54 10.76
CA ARG A 389 -15.61 12.10 9.55
C ARG A 389 -15.74 11.14 8.39
N GLU A 390 -15.39 9.87 8.58
CA GLU A 390 -15.49 8.87 7.52
C GLU A 390 -16.97 8.56 7.15
N VAL A 391 -17.93 8.68 8.06
CA VAL A 391 -19.37 8.67 7.68
C VAL A 391 -19.66 9.85 6.75
N ALA A 392 -19.17 11.06 7.05
CA ALA A 392 -19.39 12.23 6.21
C ALA A 392 -18.78 12.04 4.81
N GLU A 393 -17.56 11.52 4.75
CA GLU A 393 -16.81 11.31 3.52
C GLU A 393 -17.37 10.12 2.71
N GLU A 394 -17.40 8.92 3.26
CA GLU A 394 -17.74 7.70 2.50
C GLU A 394 -19.25 7.53 2.30
N VAL A 395 -20.08 7.84 3.30
CA VAL A 395 -21.55 7.60 3.23
C VAL A 395 -22.30 8.75 2.56
N PHE A 396 -21.80 9.97 2.70
CA PHE A 396 -22.44 11.18 2.17
C PHE A 396 -21.63 11.88 1.08
N ASN A 397 -20.46 11.34 0.67
CA ASN A 397 -19.59 11.87 -0.39
C ASN A 397 -19.29 13.35 -0.19
N ARG A 398 -19.00 13.70 1.06
CA ARG A 398 -18.47 15.00 1.34
C ARG A 398 -16.98 14.95 1.05
N SER A 399 -16.59 15.38 -0.14
CA SER A 399 -15.17 15.49 -0.50
C SER A 399 -14.44 16.31 0.57
N GLY A 400 -13.52 15.66 1.29
CA GLY A 400 -12.73 16.29 2.34
C GLY A 400 -11.96 17.47 1.77
N LEU A 401 -12.10 18.64 2.39
CA LEU A 401 -11.10 19.68 2.28
C LEU A 401 -9.90 19.20 3.11
N ARG A 402 -9.06 18.33 2.53
CA ARG A 402 -7.89 17.71 3.17
C ARG A 402 -6.73 18.70 3.41
N ASN A 403 -7.03 19.98 3.60
CA ASN A 403 -5.98 21.01 3.70
C ASN A 403 -5.56 21.31 5.14
N GLY A 404 -6.01 20.57 6.16
CA GLY A 404 -5.59 20.81 7.56
C GLY A 404 -6.06 22.14 8.17
N GLU A 405 -6.78 22.96 7.39
CA GLU A 405 -7.14 24.34 7.71
C GLU A 405 -8.49 24.47 8.42
N ILE A 406 -9.33 23.44 8.36
CA ILE A 406 -10.69 23.48 8.90
C ILE A 406 -10.77 22.58 10.12
N ASP A 407 -11.14 23.17 11.24
CA ASP A 407 -11.45 22.45 12.47
C ASP A 407 -12.45 21.32 12.24
N THR A 408 -12.19 20.15 12.83
CA THR A 408 -12.99 18.95 12.59
C THR A 408 -14.44 19.11 13.05
N GLN A 409 -14.69 19.81 14.15
CA GLN A 409 -16.05 20.09 14.59
C GLN A 409 -16.79 20.95 13.56
N VAL A 410 -16.14 22.00 13.05
CA VAL A 410 -16.70 22.84 11.97
C VAL A 410 -16.96 22.02 10.70
N TYR A 411 -16.05 21.12 10.36
CA TYR A 411 -16.27 20.20 9.24
C TYR A 411 -17.50 19.32 9.49
N LEU A 412 -17.61 18.63 10.62
CA LEU A 412 -18.74 17.76 10.91
C LEU A 412 -20.08 18.53 10.96
N GLU A 413 -20.11 19.71 11.57
CA GLU A 413 -21.29 20.58 11.67
C GLU A 413 -21.80 21.07 10.31
N ALA A 414 -20.88 21.30 9.37
CA ALA A 414 -21.26 21.70 8.02
C ALA A 414 -21.84 20.54 7.19
N SER A 415 -21.95 19.32 7.75
CA SER A 415 -22.61 18.18 7.12
C SER A 415 -23.98 18.03 7.76
N PRO A 416 -25.08 18.47 7.11
CA PRO A 416 -26.42 18.34 7.68
C PRO A 416 -26.77 16.95 8.23
N PRO A 417 -26.46 15.82 7.55
CA PRO A 417 -26.74 14.50 8.11
C PRO A 417 -25.95 14.22 9.39
N ILE A 418 -24.69 14.63 9.47
CA ILE A 418 -23.84 14.37 10.64
C ILE A 418 -24.20 15.30 11.79
N ALA A 419 -24.40 16.60 11.52
CA ALA A 419 -24.84 17.58 12.50
C ALA A 419 -26.17 17.18 13.15
N ASP A 420 -27.14 16.67 12.38
CA ASP A 420 -28.40 16.14 12.91
C ASP A 420 -28.16 14.88 13.76
N LEU A 421 -27.30 13.96 13.30
CA LEU A 421 -26.94 12.74 14.03
C LEU A 421 -26.34 13.06 15.40
N MET A 422 -25.40 14.02 15.44
CA MET A 422 -24.70 14.49 16.65
C MET A 422 -25.62 15.27 17.59
N GLY A 423 -26.32 16.28 17.07
CA GLY A 423 -27.11 17.23 17.89
C GLY A 423 -28.32 16.62 18.59
N SER A 424 -28.71 15.41 18.22
CA SER A 424 -29.90 14.74 18.77
C SER A 424 -29.64 13.33 19.31
N GLN A 425 -28.36 12.94 19.45
CA GLN A 425 -27.95 11.61 19.92
C GLN A 425 -28.71 10.47 19.22
N LYS A 426 -28.91 10.61 17.91
CA LYS A 426 -29.66 9.65 17.07
C LYS A 426 -28.83 8.44 16.65
N TYR A 427 -27.76 8.15 17.38
CA TYR A 427 -26.89 7.02 17.12
C TYR A 427 -26.28 6.49 18.40
N ILE A 428 -25.86 5.22 18.32
CA ILE A 428 -24.92 4.62 19.25
C ILE A 428 -23.69 4.27 18.45
N LEU A 429 -22.54 4.71 18.93
CA LEU A 429 -21.24 4.29 18.44
C LEU A 429 -20.58 3.46 19.53
N MET A 430 -20.33 2.19 19.23
CA MET A 430 -19.80 1.22 20.18
C MET A 430 -18.53 0.62 19.59
N PRO A 431 -17.35 0.73 20.24
CA PRO A 431 -16.20 -0.05 19.83
C PRO A 431 -16.46 -1.53 20.11
N THR A 432 -16.18 -2.39 19.14
CA THR A 432 -16.54 -3.81 19.17
C THR A 432 -15.35 -4.75 19.20
N GLY A 433 -14.15 -4.25 18.92
CA GLY A 433 -12.95 -5.07 18.84
C GLY A 433 -11.70 -4.26 18.56
N PHE A 434 -10.56 -4.86 18.87
CA PHE A 434 -9.24 -4.31 18.61
C PHE A 434 -8.28 -5.44 18.22
N GLY A 435 -7.48 -5.21 17.19
CA GLY A 435 -6.45 -6.15 16.77
C GLY A 435 -5.46 -5.53 15.80
N ILE A 436 -4.37 -6.25 15.56
CA ILE A 436 -3.33 -5.90 14.58
C ILE A 436 -3.48 -6.86 13.41
N ASP A 437 -3.65 -6.30 12.21
CA ASP A 437 -3.60 -7.09 10.98
C ASP A 437 -2.15 -7.53 10.76
N LEU A 438 -1.87 -8.83 10.85
CA LEU A 438 -0.52 -9.36 10.70
C LEU A 438 -0.01 -9.29 9.26
N LEU A 439 -0.89 -9.19 8.27
CA LEU A 439 -0.52 -8.99 6.87
C LEU A 439 0.05 -7.58 6.68
N LYS A 440 -0.63 -6.55 7.19
CA LYS A 440 -0.27 -5.13 7.00
C LYS A 440 0.59 -4.53 8.12
N GLY A 441 0.58 -5.13 9.32
CA GLY A 441 1.21 -4.57 10.52
C GLY A 441 0.42 -3.41 11.17
N ASN A 442 -0.74 -3.07 10.63
CA ASN A 442 -1.57 -1.96 11.08
C ASN A 442 -2.51 -2.37 12.22
N TYR A 443 -2.80 -1.43 13.13
CA TYR A 443 -3.87 -1.65 14.11
C TYR A 443 -5.24 -1.36 13.50
N THR A 444 -6.26 -2.05 14.01
CA THR A 444 -7.65 -1.88 13.60
C THR A 444 -8.51 -1.82 14.85
N VAL A 445 -9.28 -0.74 14.98
CA VAL A 445 -10.36 -0.62 15.97
C VAL A 445 -11.68 -0.78 15.22
N THR A 446 -12.45 -1.80 15.58
CA THR A 446 -13.75 -2.02 14.95
C THR A 446 -14.83 -1.29 15.73
N TYR A 447 -15.79 -0.70 15.02
CA TYR A 447 -16.95 -0.05 15.62
C TYR A 447 -18.25 -0.60 15.06
N LEU A 448 -19.30 -0.53 15.86
CA LEU A 448 -20.69 -0.64 15.45
C LEU A 448 -21.32 0.75 15.55
N LEU A 449 -21.72 1.30 14.40
CA LEU A 449 -22.54 2.50 14.31
C LEU A 449 -24.00 2.09 14.11
N LEU A 450 -24.83 2.26 15.13
CA LEU A 450 -26.26 2.00 15.06
C LEU A 450 -27.02 3.32 15.05
N VAL A 451 -27.68 3.64 13.95
CA VAL A 451 -28.64 4.76 13.91
C VAL A 451 -29.87 4.37 14.74
N THR A 452 -30.29 5.20 15.68
CA THR A 452 -31.41 4.89 16.57
C THR A 452 -32.73 5.48 16.11
N ASP A 453 -32.69 6.57 15.34
CA ASP A 453 -33.89 7.24 14.82
C ASP A 453 -34.09 7.00 13.32
N LYS A 454 -35.15 6.26 12.98
CA LYS A 454 -35.59 5.98 11.60
C LYS A 454 -35.89 7.24 10.79
N SER A 455 -36.28 8.33 11.46
CA SER A 455 -36.58 9.61 10.81
C SER A 455 -35.34 10.22 10.17
N TRP A 456 -34.16 9.99 10.75
CA TRP A 456 -32.87 10.42 10.20
C TRP A 456 -32.63 9.77 8.84
N TRP A 457 -32.81 8.45 8.76
CA TRP A 457 -32.65 7.73 7.49
C TRP A 457 -33.60 8.25 6.41
N ARG A 458 -34.89 8.40 6.75
CA ARG A 458 -35.88 8.94 5.82
C ARG A 458 -35.50 10.31 5.28
N LYS A 459 -34.91 11.16 6.11
CA LYS A 459 -34.51 12.52 5.76
C LYS A 459 -33.27 12.55 4.85
N TYR A 460 -32.26 11.72 5.12
CA TYR A 460 -30.96 11.83 4.46
C TYR A 460 -30.61 10.70 3.48
N ARG A 461 -31.42 9.63 3.35
CA ARG A 461 -31.15 8.51 2.44
C ARG A 461 -30.94 8.92 0.97
N HIS A 462 -31.51 10.05 0.55
CA HIS A 462 -31.39 10.58 -0.82
C HIS A 462 -30.15 11.48 -0.99
N SER A 463 -29.59 11.99 0.11
CA SER A 463 -28.32 12.73 0.13
C SER A 463 -27.12 11.80 0.14
N GLN A 464 -27.34 10.48 0.19
CA GLN A 464 -26.31 9.50 -0.03
C GLN A 464 -25.88 9.52 -1.49
N SER A 465 -24.85 10.29 -1.78
CA SER A 465 -23.85 9.87 -2.73
C SER A 465 -22.87 9.03 -1.94
N LEU A 466 -22.81 7.72 -2.18
CA LEU A 466 -21.61 6.95 -1.82
C LEU A 466 -20.53 7.45 -2.79
N ASN A 467 -19.30 7.68 -2.30
CA ASN A 467 -18.27 8.54 -2.91
C ASN A 467 -18.26 8.60 -4.46
N TYR A 468 -18.12 9.81 -5.01
CA TYR A 468 -18.12 10.11 -6.45
C TYR A 468 -16.88 9.56 -7.19
N GLU A 469 -15.75 9.35 -6.50
CA GLU A 469 -14.54 8.70 -7.06
C GLU A 469 -14.73 7.20 -7.38
N PHE A 470 -15.88 6.61 -7.03
CA PHE A 470 -16.13 5.17 -7.10
C PHE A 470 -17.11 4.81 -8.23
N LYS A 471 -17.59 5.81 -9.00
CA LYS A 471 -18.56 5.65 -10.08
C LYS A 471 -18.06 4.91 -11.33
N GLN A 472 -16.77 4.56 -11.43
CA GLN A 472 -16.32 3.80 -12.59
C GLN A 472 -16.46 2.28 -12.40
N ASN A 473 -16.31 1.69 -11.21
CA ASN A 473 -16.36 0.22 -11.04
C ASN A 473 -16.76 -0.34 -9.65
N GLY A 474 -17.02 0.46 -8.61
CA GLY A 474 -17.38 -0.06 -7.27
C GLY A 474 -18.89 -0.19 -7.05
N GLU A 475 -19.36 -1.33 -6.53
CA GLU A 475 -20.76 -1.53 -6.14
C GLU A 475 -20.92 -1.44 -4.61
N SER A 476 -21.51 -0.36 -4.10
CA SER A 476 -21.98 -0.33 -2.72
C SER A 476 -23.20 -1.25 -2.57
N ARG A 477 -23.16 -2.16 -1.59
CA ARG A 477 -24.25 -3.12 -1.35
C ARG A 477 -24.96 -2.78 -0.04
N ARG A 478 -26.28 -2.66 -0.13
CA ARG A 478 -27.16 -2.55 1.02
C ARG A 478 -27.68 -3.96 1.33
N LEU A 479 -27.30 -4.51 2.48
CA LEU A 479 -27.83 -5.79 2.94
C LEU A 479 -28.97 -5.54 3.91
N MET A 480 -29.91 -6.45 3.99
CA MET A 480 -30.94 -6.43 5.03
C MET A 480 -30.53 -7.38 6.15
N LEU A 481 -30.61 -6.92 7.39
CA LEU A 481 -30.25 -7.71 8.58
C LEU A 481 -31.11 -8.98 8.69
N SER A 482 -32.38 -8.93 8.28
CA SER A 482 -33.28 -10.09 8.28
C SER A 482 -32.99 -11.13 7.20
N GLU A 483 -32.20 -10.79 6.17
CA GLU A 483 -31.92 -11.66 5.01
C GLU A 483 -30.73 -12.58 5.33
N THR A 484 -30.90 -13.52 6.26
CA THR A 484 -29.82 -14.38 6.75
C THR A 484 -29.10 -15.15 5.64
N LYS A 485 -29.80 -15.60 4.59
CA LYS A 485 -29.18 -16.24 3.40
C LYS A 485 -28.30 -15.29 2.59
N GLN A 486 -28.60 -13.99 2.58
CA GLN A 486 -27.73 -12.99 1.96
C GLN A 486 -26.48 -12.77 2.82
N LEU A 487 -26.64 -12.74 4.16
CA LEU A 487 -25.53 -12.65 5.10
C LEU A 487 -24.59 -13.88 5.02
N GLU A 488 -25.14 -15.09 4.95
CA GLU A 488 -24.36 -16.32 4.74
C GLU A 488 -23.54 -16.25 3.45
N ARG A 489 -24.18 -15.88 2.33
CA ARG A 489 -23.50 -15.74 1.03
C ARG A 489 -22.39 -14.70 1.07
N ILE A 490 -22.62 -13.56 1.74
CA ILE A 490 -21.60 -12.51 1.77
C ILE A 490 -20.41 -12.90 2.65
N LEU A 491 -20.66 -13.58 3.77
CA LEU A 491 -19.62 -14.13 4.65
C LEU A 491 -18.73 -15.16 3.94
N GLN A 492 -19.24 -15.82 2.89
CA GLN A 492 -18.50 -16.80 2.11
C GLN A 492 -17.65 -16.20 0.98
N ARG A 493 -17.84 -14.94 0.58
CA ARG A 493 -17.10 -14.35 -0.55
C ARG A 493 -15.61 -14.18 -0.23
N PRO A 494 -14.65 -14.72 -1.00
CA PRO A 494 -13.21 -14.69 -0.63
C PRO A 494 -12.57 -13.31 -0.63
N ASP A 495 -13.23 -12.33 -1.23
CA ASP A 495 -12.71 -11.02 -1.60
C ASP A 495 -12.91 -9.97 -0.49
N TRP A 496 -12.93 -10.34 0.78
CA TRP A 496 -12.97 -9.32 1.83
C TRP A 496 -11.58 -8.76 2.13
N THR A 497 -11.56 -7.48 2.51
CA THR A 497 -10.46 -6.96 3.33
C THR A 497 -10.45 -7.67 4.68
N SER A 498 -9.26 -7.92 5.23
CA SER A 498 -9.09 -8.56 6.54
C SER A 498 -9.83 -7.75 7.62
N GLU A 499 -9.61 -6.45 7.65
CA GLU A 499 -10.20 -5.52 8.60
C GLU A 499 -11.72 -5.36 8.42
N GLY A 500 -12.21 -5.36 7.18
CA GLY A 500 -13.65 -5.26 6.90
C GLY A 500 -14.40 -6.52 7.34
N PHE A 501 -13.84 -7.70 7.11
CA PHE A 501 -14.44 -8.96 7.59
C PHE A 501 -14.42 -9.04 9.12
N PHE A 502 -13.31 -8.61 9.74
CA PHE A 502 -13.20 -8.51 11.20
C PHE A 502 -14.28 -7.59 11.79
N ALA A 503 -14.41 -6.37 11.27
CA ALA A 503 -15.43 -5.42 11.71
C ALA A 503 -16.86 -5.92 11.48
N PHE A 504 -17.11 -6.60 10.36
CA PHE A 504 -18.42 -7.16 10.06
C PHE A 504 -18.86 -8.19 11.10
N VAL A 505 -17.98 -9.13 11.44
CA VAL A 505 -18.33 -10.18 12.39
C VAL A 505 -18.37 -9.67 13.82
N GLU A 506 -17.38 -8.90 14.28
CA GLU A 506 -17.39 -8.33 15.63
C GLU A 506 -18.59 -7.39 15.83
N GLY A 507 -18.92 -6.59 14.82
CA GLY A 507 -20.09 -5.73 14.84
C GLY A 507 -21.40 -6.51 14.97
N LEU A 508 -21.59 -7.57 14.20
CA LEU A 508 -22.79 -8.41 14.27
C LEU A 508 -22.87 -9.19 15.59
N ARG A 509 -21.75 -9.63 16.16
CA ARG A 509 -21.71 -10.26 17.49
C ARG A 509 -22.07 -9.28 18.61
N ALA A 510 -21.63 -8.03 18.51
CA ALA A 510 -21.96 -6.99 19.47
C ALA A 510 -23.41 -6.49 19.34
N LEU A 511 -24.04 -6.64 18.17
CA LEU A 511 -25.33 -6.03 17.86
C LEU A 511 -26.47 -6.39 18.85
N PRO A 512 -26.70 -7.67 19.25
CA PRO A 512 -27.76 -8.00 20.22
C PRO A 512 -27.60 -7.26 21.56
N ARG A 513 -26.35 -7.09 22.01
CA ARG A 513 -26.02 -6.34 23.24
C ARG A 513 -26.33 -4.86 23.07
N VAL A 514 -25.93 -4.27 21.95
CA VAL A 514 -26.14 -2.83 21.66
C VAL A 514 -27.62 -2.51 21.48
N LEU A 515 -28.39 -3.37 20.80
CA LEU A 515 -29.85 -3.20 20.63
C LEU A 515 -30.60 -3.15 21.95
N LYS A 516 -30.15 -3.95 22.94
CA LYS A 516 -30.71 -3.93 24.30
C LYS A 516 -30.48 -2.57 24.96
N THR A 517 -29.27 -2.01 24.84
CA THR A 517 -28.95 -0.67 25.35
C THR A 517 -29.74 0.43 24.62
N ALA A 518 -29.94 0.27 23.31
CA ALA A 518 -30.68 1.22 22.46
C ALA A 518 -32.20 1.18 22.64
N ASN A 519 -32.74 0.21 23.39
CA ASN A 519 -34.17 -0.09 23.46
C ASN A 519 -34.82 -0.36 22.08
N LEU A 520 -34.05 -0.94 21.13
CA LEU A 520 -34.52 -1.28 19.77
C LEU A 520 -34.83 -2.78 19.68
N MET A 521 -35.71 -3.25 20.57
CA MET A 521 -36.01 -4.68 20.75
C MET A 521 -36.68 -5.34 19.54
N ASN A 522 -37.31 -4.56 18.68
CA ASN A 522 -37.86 -4.98 17.38
C ASN A 522 -36.80 -5.56 16.42
N LEU A 523 -35.53 -5.17 16.57
CA LEU A 523 -34.42 -5.70 15.76
C LEU A 523 -33.72 -6.90 16.40
N LYS A 524 -34.12 -7.29 17.61
CA LYS A 524 -33.46 -8.36 18.37
C LYS A 524 -33.50 -9.70 17.64
N THR A 525 -34.67 -10.11 17.15
CA THR A 525 -34.83 -11.39 16.44
C THR A 525 -33.98 -11.45 15.15
N PRO A 526 -34.00 -10.44 14.26
CA PRO A 526 -33.07 -10.37 13.13
C PRO A 526 -31.60 -10.40 13.55
N ALA A 527 -31.22 -9.68 14.62
CA ALA A 527 -29.84 -9.67 15.10
C ALA A 527 -29.39 -11.04 15.63
N GLU A 528 -30.23 -11.72 16.41
CA GLU A 528 -29.95 -13.09 16.87
C GLU A 528 -29.91 -14.07 15.69
N ALA A 529 -30.74 -13.88 14.66
CA ALA A 529 -30.71 -14.69 13.46
C ALA A 529 -29.42 -14.45 12.63
N ALA A 530 -28.99 -13.18 12.51
CA ALA A 530 -27.72 -12.82 11.91
C ALA A 530 -26.53 -13.39 12.69
N GLU A 531 -26.58 -13.34 14.01
CA GLU A 531 -25.56 -13.94 14.89
C GLU A 531 -25.45 -15.46 14.70
N ARG A 532 -26.57 -16.18 14.56
CA ARG A 532 -26.56 -17.62 14.32
C ARG A 532 -25.89 -18.02 13.02
N VAL A 533 -25.95 -17.17 12.00
CA VAL A 533 -25.27 -17.43 10.73
C VAL A 533 -23.82 -16.95 10.73
N LEU A 534 -23.39 -16.20 11.75
CA LEU A 534 -22.01 -15.78 11.85
C LEU A 534 -21.08 -16.99 11.95
N PRO A 535 -19.88 -16.86 11.40
CA PRO A 535 -18.83 -17.76 11.80
C PRO A 535 -18.63 -17.75 13.30
N LYS A 536 -18.51 -18.94 13.90
CA LYS A 536 -17.84 -19.11 15.19
C LYS A 536 -16.39 -18.70 15.01
N LEU A 537 -16.14 -17.40 15.09
CA LEU A 537 -14.79 -16.91 15.27
C LEU A 537 -14.40 -17.23 16.69
N GLU A 538 -13.46 -18.15 16.77
CA GLU A 538 -12.80 -18.44 18.01
C GLU A 538 -11.43 -17.80 17.88
N TRP A 539 -11.13 -16.98 18.87
CA TRP A 539 -9.81 -16.49 19.06
C TRP A 539 -8.96 -17.70 19.55
N VAL A 540 -8.13 -18.30 18.68
CA VAL A 540 -7.25 -19.45 19.01
C VAL A 540 -5.81 -19.04 19.39
N PRO A 541 -5.29 -19.48 20.55
CA PRO A 541 -3.91 -19.25 20.97
C PRO A 541 -2.86 -19.73 19.96
N PHE A 542 -1.73 -19.01 19.86
CA PHE A 542 -0.59 -19.43 19.02
C PHE A 542 0.25 -20.56 19.62
N SER A 543 0.11 -20.88 20.91
CA SER A 543 0.80 -22.00 21.55
C SER A 543 0.11 -23.33 21.18
N ASP A 544 0.89 -24.33 20.78
CA ASP A 544 0.41 -25.65 20.35
C ASP A 544 -0.03 -26.57 21.53
N ASP A 545 -0.36 -26.02 22.71
CA ASP A 545 -0.80 -26.77 23.89
C ASP A 545 -2.31 -27.09 23.88
#